data_AF-A0A7C2QDJ8-F1
#
_entry.id   AF-A0A7C2QDJ8-F1
#
_cell.length_a   1.000
_cell.length_b   1.000
_cell.length_c   1.000
_cell.angle_alpha   90.00
_cell.angle_beta   90.00
_cell.angle_gamma   90.00
#
_symmetry.space_group_name_H-M   'P 1'
#
loop_
_entity.id
_entity.type
_entity.pdbx_description
1 polymer ?
#
loop_
_entity_poly.entity_id
_entity_poly.type
_entity_poly.pdbx_seq_one_letter_code
_entity_poly.pdbx_strand_id
1 'polypeptide(L)'
;MEQRSPDSFLVRIWGARGSIPAPGPETVRYGGNTPCIEVRCGKELIILDAGSGIRKLGDALLDEQPLDAVILFSHLHWDHIQG
;
A
#
# COMPACT_ATOMS: atom_id res chain seq x y z
N MET A 1 -20.74 -5.45 2.03
CA MET A 1 -19.46 -5.71 1.35
C MET A 1 -19.75 -6.38 0.02
N GLU A 2 -19.51 -5.68 -1.09
CA GLU A 2 -19.58 -6.25 -2.43
C GLU A 2 -18.55 -7.39 -2.51
N GLN A 3 -19.00 -8.64 -2.68
CA GLN A 3 -18.08 -9.76 -2.85
C GLN A 3 -17.40 -9.59 -4.21
N ARG A 4 -16.09 -9.27 -4.19
CA ARG A 4 -15.29 -9.15 -5.41
C ARG A 4 -15.25 -10.50 -6.14
N SER A 5 -15.29 -10.46 -7.49
CA SER A 5 -15.30 -11.69 -8.30
C SER A 5 -14.05 -12.54 -8.01
N PRO A 6 -14.15 -13.88 -8.08
CA PRO A 6 -13.02 -14.79 -7.84
C PRO A 6 -11.81 -14.49 -8.75
N ASP A 7 -12.06 -13.96 -9.94
CA ASP A 7 -11.04 -13.61 -10.93
C ASP A 7 -10.58 -12.15 -10.83
N SER A 8 -11.02 -11.40 -9.81
CA SER A 8 -10.62 -10.01 -9.65
C SER A 8 -9.18 -9.89 -9.18
N PHE A 9 -8.39 -9.18 -9.98
CA PHE A 9 -7.04 -8.77 -9.65
C PHE A 9 -7.01 -7.25 -9.60
N LEU A 10 -6.65 -6.68 -8.44
CA LEU A 10 -6.55 -5.24 -8.23
C LEU A 10 -5.18 -4.92 -7.66
N VAL A 11 -4.52 -3.93 -8.26
CA VAL A 11 -3.31 -3.31 -7.74
C VAL A 11 -3.61 -1.85 -7.45
N ARG A 12 -3.29 -1.40 -6.24
CA ARG A 12 -3.37 -0.01 -5.84
C ARG A 12 -2.04 0.44 -5.27
N ILE A 13 -1.57 1.59 -5.74
CA ILE A 13 -0.32 2.20 -5.30
C ILE A 13 -0.65 3.24 -4.24
N TRP A 14 -0.17 3.01 -3.01
CA TRP A 14 -0.32 3.91 -1.87
C TRP A 14 0.89 4.85 -1.70
N GLY A 15 2.03 4.45 -2.26
CA GLY A 15 3.22 5.27 -2.41
C GLY A 15 4.17 4.72 -3.47
N ALA A 16 4.85 5.64 -4.16
CA ALA A 16 5.78 5.36 -5.26
C ALA A 16 6.93 6.37 -5.35
N ARG A 17 7.19 7.13 -4.28
CA ARG A 17 8.42 7.92 -4.15
C ARG A 17 9.58 7.00 -3.77
N GLY A 18 10.79 7.40 -4.11
CA GLY A 18 12.00 6.68 -3.70
C GLY A 18 12.32 6.92 -2.22
N SER A 19 13.61 6.99 -1.90
CA SER A 19 14.09 7.01 -0.52
C SER A 19 13.59 8.15 0.37
N ILE A 20 13.12 9.23 -0.23
CA ILE A 20 12.65 10.41 0.52
C ILE A 20 11.18 10.66 0.17
N PRO A 21 10.27 10.71 1.17
CA PRO A 21 8.91 11.16 0.93
C PRO A 21 8.94 12.61 0.45
N ALA A 22 8.17 12.92 -0.58
CA ALA A 22 8.14 14.24 -1.20
C ALA A 22 6.71 14.79 -1.21
N PRO A 23 6.10 15.12 -0.06
CA PRO A 23 4.80 15.79 -0.02
C PRO A 23 4.95 17.27 -0.39
N GLY A 24 4.07 17.79 -1.25
CA GLY A 24 4.06 19.21 -1.57
C GLY A 24 3.23 19.54 -2.81
N PRO A 25 2.86 20.82 -3.03
CA PRO A 25 2.06 21.24 -4.18
C PRO A 25 2.67 20.85 -5.53
N GLU A 26 4.01 20.86 -5.63
CA GLU A 26 4.72 20.52 -6.87
C GLU A 26 4.75 19.02 -7.17
N THR A 27 4.59 18.17 -6.16
CA THR A 27 4.72 16.70 -6.27
C THR A 27 3.39 15.97 -6.09
N VAL A 28 2.33 16.68 -5.69
CA VAL A 28 1.03 16.12 -5.31
C VAL A 28 0.35 15.33 -6.43
N ARG A 29 0.61 15.67 -7.70
CA ARG A 29 0.02 15.01 -8.88
C ARG A 29 0.11 13.49 -8.82
N TYR A 30 1.21 12.95 -8.28
CA TYR A 30 1.43 11.51 -8.14
C TYR A 30 1.66 11.05 -6.69
N GLY A 31 1.34 11.90 -5.70
CA GLY A 31 1.51 11.61 -4.27
C GLY A 31 2.90 11.93 -3.70
N GLY A 32 3.07 11.74 -2.38
CA GLY A 32 4.32 12.05 -1.67
C GLY A 32 4.89 10.88 -0.86
N ASN A 33 4.21 9.73 -0.87
CA ASN A 33 4.56 8.59 -0.04
C ASN A 33 5.62 7.69 -0.69
N THR A 34 6.49 7.13 0.14
CA THR A 34 7.47 6.07 -0.18
C THR A 34 6.76 4.72 -0.40
N PRO A 35 7.44 3.68 -0.94
CA PRO A 35 6.79 2.51 -1.54
C PRO A 35 5.81 1.79 -0.62
N CYS A 36 4.59 1.60 -1.13
CA CYS A 36 3.58 0.72 -0.54
C CYS A 36 2.55 0.40 -1.61
N ILE A 37 2.33 -0.88 -1.87
CA ILE A 37 1.40 -1.35 -2.90
C ILE A 37 0.46 -2.38 -2.28
N GLU A 38 -0.83 -2.19 -2.49
CA GLU A 38 -1.88 -3.15 -2.17
C GLU A 38 -2.16 -3.99 -3.41
N VAL A 39 -2.09 -5.30 -3.27
CA VAL A 39 -2.50 -6.27 -4.27
C VAL A 39 -3.62 -7.11 -3.68
N ARG A 40 -4.74 -7.18 -4.39
CA ARG A 40 -5.87 -8.03 -4.04
C ARG A 40 -6.13 -9.03 -5.16
N CYS A 41 -6.15 -10.31 -4.81
CA CYS A 41 -6.39 -11.41 -5.74
C CYS A 41 -7.31 -12.44 -5.07
N GLY A 42 -8.57 -12.49 -5.51
CA GLY A 42 -9.58 -13.32 -4.84
C GLY A 42 -9.77 -12.91 -3.37
N LYS A 43 -9.37 -13.79 -2.44
CA LYS A 43 -9.44 -13.55 -0.99
C LYS A 43 -8.13 -13.02 -0.40
N GLU A 44 -7.05 -13.04 -1.18
CA GLU A 44 -5.72 -12.67 -0.71
C GLU A 44 -5.56 -11.14 -0.69
N LEU A 45 -5.03 -10.62 0.41
CA LEU A 45 -4.48 -9.28 0.50
C LEU A 45 -2.97 -9.37 0.68
N ILE A 46 -2.24 -8.86 -0.32
CA ILE A 46 -0.78 -8.81 -0.30
C ILE A 46 -0.38 -7.33 -0.28
N ILE A 47 0.53 -6.98 0.62
CA ILE A 47 1.11 -5.65 0.73
C ILE A 47 2.58 -5.76 0.33
N LEU A 48 2.98 -5.02 -0.69
CA LEU A 48 4.38 -4.92 -1.11
C LEU A 48 4.97 -3.65 -0.51
N ASP A 49 5.96 -3.84 0.37
CA ASP A 49 6.61 -2.81 1.18
C ASP A 49 5.68 -2.02 2.12
N ALA A 50 6.25 -1.60 3.25
CA ALA A 50 5.60 -0.82 4.29
C ALA A 50 6.30 0.54 4.46
N GLY A 51 6.55 1.23 3.36
CA GLY A 51 6.96 2.63 3.40
C GLY A 51 5.85 3.54 3.95
N SER A 52 6.08 4.85 3.96
CA SER A 52 5.12 5.86 4.45
C SER A 52 3.73 5.81 3.77
N GLY A 53 3.59 5.13 2.62
CA GLY A 53 2.30 4.86 2.01
C GLY A 53 1.39 3.95 2.84
N ILE A 54 1.96 3.07 3.68
CA ILE A 54 1.20 2.10 4.47
C ILE A 54 0.24 2.76 5.45
N ARG A 55 0.56 3.97 5.94
CA ARG A 55 -0.32 4.76 6.81
C ARG A 55 -1.71 4.95 6.20
N LYS A 56 -1.77 5.32 4.90
CA LYS A 56 -3.03 5.54 4.18
C LYS A 56 -3.74 4.24 3.83
N LEU A 57 -2.98 3.20 3.52
CA LEU A 57 -3.54 1.85 3.34
C LEU A 57 -4.20 1.38 4.64
N GLY A 58 -3.52 1.53 5.78
CA GLY A 58 -4.04 1.18 7.10
C GLY A 58 -5.36 1.89 7.40
N ASP A 59 -5.44 3.20 7.16
CA ASP A 59 -6.69 3.95 7.33
C ASP A 59 -7.85 3.37 6.49
N ALA A 60 -7.57 2.92 5.26
CA ALA A 60 -8.58 2.31 4.39
C ALA A 60 -8.97 0.88 4.79
N LEU A 61 -8.08 0.15 5.48
CA LEU A 61 -8.33 -1.22 5.93
C LEU A 61 -9.04 -1.29 7.29
N LEU A 62 -9.14 -0.17 8.03
CA LEU A 62 -9.80 -0.15 9.34
C LEU A 62 -11.25 -0.65 9.29
N ASP A 63 -11.96 -0.34 8.21
CA ASP A 63 -13.36 -0.74 7.98
C ASP A 63 -13.51 -2.20 7.51
N GLU A 64 -12.39 -2.90 7.27
CA GLU A 64 -12.35 -4.27 6.73
C GLU A 64 -11.91 -5.32 7.77
N GLN A 65 -11.88 -4.97 9.06
CA GLN A 65 -11.42 -5.88 10.12
C GLN A 65 -12.42 -7.03 10.41
N PRO A 66 -11.94 -8.24 10.77
CA PRO A 66 -10.53 -8.63 10.92
C PRO A 66 -9.82 -8.82 9.58
N LEU A 67 -8.54 -8.46 9.55
CA LEU A 67 -7.68 -8.51 8.37
C LEU A 67 -6.80 -9.77 8.40
N ASP A 68 -6.71 -10.46 7.28
CA ASP A 68 -5.61 -11.39 6.99
C ASP A 68 -4.82 -10.83 5.80
N ALA A 69 -3.52 -10.58 6.00
CA ALA A 69 -2.68 -9.92 5.02
C ALA A 69 -1.24 -10.44 5.08
N VAL A 70 -0.64 -10.61 3.90
CA VAL A 70 0.78 -10.94 3.76
C VAL A 70 1.55 -9.68 3.38
N ILE A 71 2.55 -9.31 4.18
CA ILE A 71 3.48 -8.23 3.84
C ILE A 71 4.76 -8.83 3.28
N LEU A 72 5.15 -8.40 2.08
CA LEU A 72 6.40 -8.77 1.43
C LEU A 72 7.29 -7.55 1.31
N PHE A 73 8.50 -7.64 1.87
CA PHE A 73 9.51 -6.60 1.74
C PHE A 73 10.45 -6.92 0.58
N SER A 74 10.64 -5.95 -0.31
CA SER A 74 11.61 -6.05 -1.40
C SER A 74 13.05 -6.08 -0.87
N HIS A 75 13.34 -5.23 0.13
CA HIS A 75 14.58 -5.14 0.87
C HIS A 75 14.37 -4.29 2.13
N LEU A 76 15.42 -4.05 2.92
CA LEU A 76 15.32 -3.45 4.26
C LEU A 76 15.90 -2.02 4.33
N HIS A 77 15.74 -1.22 3.28
CA HIS A 77 15.96 0.22 3.39
C HIS A 77 14.78 0.89 4.11
N TRP A 78 15.08 1.98 4.81
CA TRP A 78 14.11 2.70 5.66
C TRP A 78 12.82 3.08 4.93
N ASP A 79 12.93 3.55 3.70
CA ASP A 79 11.80 3.97 2.89
C ASP A 79 10.79 2.86 2.57
N HIS A 80 11.16 1.59 2.78
CA HIS A 80 10.32 0.40 2.60
C HIS A 80 9.78 -0.18 3.93
N ILE A 81 10.27 0.27 5.09
CA ILE A 81 9.92 -0.32 6.40
C ILE A 81 9.52 0.69 7.49
N GLN A 82 9.66 2.00 7.24
CA GLN A 82 9.47 3.05 8.25
C GLN A 82 8.02 3.45 8.53
N GLY A 83 7.06 2.90 7.77
CA GLY A 83 5.67 3.35 7.75
C GLY A 83 4.83 2.93 8.94
#